data_AF-A0A9I9E2K5-F1
#
_entry.id   AF-A0A9I9E2K5-F1
#
_cell.length_a   1.000
_cell.length_b   1.000
_cell.length_c   1.000
_cell.angle_alpha   90.00
_cell.angle_beta   90.00
_cell.angle_gamma   90.00
#
_symmetry.space_group_name_H-M   'P 1'
#
loop_
_entity.id
_entity.type
_entity.pdbx_description
1 polymer ?
#
loop_
_entity_poly.entity_id
_entity_poly.type
_entity_poly.pdbx_seq_one_letter_code
_entity_poly.pdbx_strand_id
1 'polypeptide(L)'
;MGREWELSFRLGMRPWIAVAYSAPVAAATAVFLIYPIGQGSFSDGMPLGISGTFNFMIVFQAEHNILMHPFHMLGVAGVFGGSLFSAMHGSL
;
A
#
# COMPACT_ATOMS: atom_id res chain seq x y z
N MET A 1 9.57 -2.03 -9.57
CA MET A 1 10.11 -0.67 -9.82
C MET A 1 11.27 -0.63 -10.82
N GLY A 2 12.51 -0.99 -10.46
CA GLY A 2 13.67 -0.83 -11.37
C GLY A 2 13.53 -1.57 -12.69
N ARG A 3 13.08 -2.83 -12.65
CA ARG A 3 12.82 -3.63 -13.85
C ARG A 3 11.72 -3.07 -14.75
N GLU A 4 10.68 -2.45 -14.17
CA GLU A 4 9.57 -1.85 -14.94
C GLU A 4 10.06 -0.61 -15.69
N TRP A 5 10.88 0.23 -15.03
CA TRP A 5 11.53 1.37 -15.67
C TRP A 5 12.46 0.92 -16.79
N GLU A 6 13.34 -0.05 -16.51
CA GLU A 6 14.31 -0.56 -17.48
C GLU A 6 13.64 -1.12 -18.73
N LEU A 7 12.56 -1.91 -18.56
CA LEU A 7 11.81 -2.44 -19.68
C LEU A 7 11.11 -1.33 -20.47
N SER A 8 10.51 -0.34 -19.79
CA SER A 8 9.88 0.79 -20.47
C SER A 8 10.88 1.57 -21.33
N PHE A 9 12.10 1.76 -20.84
CA PHE A 9 13.18 2.42 -21.58
C PHE A 9 13.61 1.61 -22.80
N ARG A 10 13.85 0.29 -22.62
CA ARG A 10 14.24 -0.62 -23.71
C ARG A 10 13.20 -0.69 -24.84
N LEU A 11 11.92 -0.49 -24.51
CA LEU A 11 10.81 -0.51 -25.48
C LEU A 11 10.41 0.89 -25.98
N GLY A 12 11.08 1.97 -25.57
CA GLY A 12 10.71 3.33 -25.95
C GLY A 12 9.35 3.79 -25.40
N MET A 13 8.85 3.15 -24.34
CA MET A 13 7.60 3.50 -23.67
C MET A 13 7.79 4.65 -22.68
N ARG A 14 6.69 5.30 -22.28
CA ARG A 14 6.69 6.25 -21.14
C ARG A 14 6.90 5.48 -19.82
N PRO A 15 7.69 5.99 -18.87
CA PRO A 15 8.21 5.21 -17.73
C PRO A 15 7.29 5.09 -16.51
N TRP A 16 6.00 5.44 -16.63
CA TRP A 16 5.14 5.67 -15.45
C TRP A 16 4.55 4.42 -14.80
N ILE A 17 4.74 3.24 -15.38
CA ILE A 17 4.38 1.98 -14.72
C ILE A 17 5.16 1.85 -13.40
N ALA A 18 6.47 2.14 -13.43
CA ALA A 18 7.31 2.10 -12.23
C ALA A 18 6.87 3.11 -11.16
N VAL A 19 6.35 4.27 -11.59
CA VAL A 19 5.82 5.30 -10.69
C VAL A 19 4.49 4.86 -10.08
N ALA A 20 3.57 4.28 -10.85
CA ALA A 20 2.33 3.72 -10.29
C ALA A 20 2.63 2.59 -9.28
N TYR A 21 3.62 1.74 -9.59
CA TYR A 21 4.05 0.66 -8.70
C TYR A 21 4.74 1.16 -7.42
N SER A 22 5.12 2.44 -7.31
CA SER A 22 5.68 2.97 -6.07
C SER A 22 4.66 3.03 -4.93
N ALA A 23 3.36 3.12 -5.23
CA ALA A 23 2.32 3.13 -4.21
C ALA A 23 2.28 1.84 -3.36
N PRO A 24 2.17 0.62 -3.93
CA PRO A 24 2.23 -0.61 -3.13
C PRO A 24 3.61 -0.85 -2.50
N VAL A 25 4.71 -0.41 -3.13
CA VAL A 25 6.05 -0.49 -2.51
C VAL A 25 6.13 0.39 -1.26
N ALA A 26 5.60 1.60 -1.31
CA ALA A 26 5.53 2.49 -0.15
C ALA A 26 4.66 1.89 0.96
N ALA A 27 3.50 1.31 0.63
CA ALA A 27 2.63 0.65 1.60
C ALA A 27 3.33 -0.54 2.29
N ALA A 28 4.01 -1.41 1.52
CA ALA A 28 4.78 -2.51 2.07
C ALA A 28 5.92 -2.01 2.97
N THR A 29 6.65 -0.99 2.53
CA THR A 29 7.74 -0.38 3.31
C THR A 29 7.22 0.21 4.62
N ALA A 30 6.02 0.81 4.62
CA ALA A 30 5.40 1.36 5.81
C ALA A 30 5.14 0.30 6.89
N VAL A 31 4.54 -0.84 6.51
CA VAL A 31 4.10 -1.87 7.49
C VAL A 31 5.19 -2.88 7.88
N PHE A 32 6.20 -3.07 7.04
CA PHE A 32 7.29 -4.04 7.31
C PHE A 32 8.60 -3.40 7.79
N LEU A 33 8.80 -2.10 7.57
CA LEU A 33 10.05 -1.43 7.91
C LEU A 33 9.83 -0.18 8.77
N ILE A 34 9.08 0.80 8.27
CA ILE A 34 8.96 2.10 8.97
C ILE A 34 8.21 1.97 10.29
N TYR A 35 7.09 1.26 10.31
CA TYR A 35 6.32 1.05 11.53
C TYR A 35 7.12 0.30 12.61
N PRO A 36 7.75 -0.86 12.32
CA PRO A 36 8.67 -1.51 13.25
C PRO A 36 9.79 -0.63 13.80
N ILE A 37 10.42 0.18 12.95
CA ILE A 37 11.47 1.11 13.39
C ILE A 37 10.88 2.15 14.35
N GLY A 38 9.70 2.68 14.05
CA GLY A 38 9.00 3.63 14.90
C GLY A 38 8.57 3.04 16.26
N GLN A 39 8.20 1.76 16.28
CA GLN A 39 7.85 1.03 17.52
C GLN A 39 9.09 0.50 18.26
N GLY A 40 10.24 0.43 17.61
CA GLY A 40 11.49 -0.08 18.18
C GLY A 40 11.64 -1.60 18.13
N SER A 41 10.75 -2.32 17.44
CA SER A 41 10.81 -3.77 17.30
C SER A 41 10.20 -4.29 15.99
N PHE A 42 10.87 -5.25 15.36
CA PHE A 42 10.31 -6.01 14.24
C PHE A 42 9.21 -7.00 14.64
N SER A 43 9.02 -7.26 15.94
CA SER A 43 7.86 -8.04 16.42
C SER A 43 6.52 -7.37 16.10
N ASP A 44 6.52 -6.04 16.00
CA ASP A 44 5.30 -5.26 15.79
C ASP A 44 5.03 -4.99 14.30
N GLY A 45 5.92 -5.47 13.42
CA GLY A 45 5.69 -5.46 11.98
C GLY A 45 4.53 -6.35 11.58
N MET A 46 3.91 -6.05 10.43
CA MET A 46 2.83 -6.88 9.92
C MET A 46 3.32 -8.33 9.69
N PRO A 47 2.68 -9.36 10.26
CA PRO A 47 3.08 -10.74 10.03
C PRO A 47 2.77 -11.21 8.59
N LEU A 48 3.57 -12.14 8.07
CA LEU A 48 3.37 -12.76 6.76
C LEU A 48 2.35 -13.91 6.82
N GLY A 49 1.10 -13.57 7.07
CA GLY A 49 0.00 -14.54 7.08
C GLY A 49 -1.36 -13.86 7.21
N ILE A 50 -2.41 -14.51 6.70
CA ILE A 50 -3.76 -13.94 6.63
C ILE A 50 -4.26 -13.48 8.01
N SER A 51 -4.28 -14.39 8.99
CA SER A 51 -4.70 -14.04 10.36
C SER A 51 -3.76 -13.06 11.05
N GLY A 52 -2.48 -13.08 10.69
CA GLY A 52 -1.48 -12.15 11.20
C GLY A 52 -1.72 -10.72 10.73
N THR A 53 -2.11 -10.52 9.46
CA THR A 53 -2.55 -9.22 8.96
C THR A 53 -3.75 -8.69 9.73
N PHE A 54 -4.75 -9.52 10.02
CA PHE A 54 -5.90 -9.10 10.84
C PHE A 54 -5.48 -8.70 12.26
N ASN A 55 -4.59 -9.48 12.89
CA ASN A 55 -4.06 -9.13 14.20
C ASN A 55 -3.37 -7.76 14.20
N PHE A 56 -2.48 -7.52 13.23
CA PHE A 56 -1.83 -6.23 13.05
C PHE A 56 -2.84 -5.08 12.93
N MET A 57 -3.87 -5.22 12.08
CA MET A 57 -4.88 -4.17 11.88
C MET A 57 -5.66 -3.84 13.16
N ILE A 58 -6.00 -4.84 13.97
CA ILE A 58 -6.75 -4.65 15.22
C ILE A 58 -5.88 -3.94 16.26
N VAL A 59 -4.62 -4.35 16.41
CA VAL A 59 -3.66 -3.69 17.31
C VAL A 59 -3.42 -2.25 16.86
N PHE A 60 -3.19 -2.03 15.56
CA PHE A 60 -2.97 -0.71 15.00
C PHE A 60 -4.19 0.21 15.21
N GLN A 61 -5.41 -0.32 15.12
CA GLN A 61 -6.61 0.43 15.45
C GLN A 61 -6.67 0.78 16.95
N ALA A 62 -6.29 -0.15 17.84
CA ALA A 62 -6.30 0.09 19.28
C ALA A 62 -5.25 1.14 19.70
N GLU A 63 -4.05 1.09 19.12
CA GLU A 63 -2.92 1.96 19.48
C GLU A 63 -2.95 3.31 18.77
N HIS A 64 -3.52 3.38 17.56
CA HIS A 64 -3.43 4.58 16.72
C HIS A 64 -4.76 5.13 16.22
N ASN A 65 -5.88 4.46 16.52
CA ASN A 65 -7.22 4.85 16.04
C ASN A 65 -7.22 5.20 14.53
N ILE A 66 -6.58 4.35 13.72
CA ILE A 66 -6.30 4.62 12.31
C ILE A 66 -7.54 4.94 11.49
N LEU A 67 -8.70 4.40 11.86
CA LEU A 67 -9.97 4.73 11.20
C LEU A 67 -10.31 6.22 11.28
N MET A 68 -9.84 6.94 12.29
CA MET A 68 -10.02 8.38 12.44
C MET A 68 -8.88 9.21 11.82
N HIS A 69 -7.86 8.57 11.23
CA HIS A 69 -6.74 9.27 10.62
C HIS A 69 -7.05 9.67 9.16
N PRO A 70 -6.90 10.96 8.77
CA PRO A 70 -7.30 11.44 7.45
C PRO A 70 -6.52 10.79 6.30
N PHE A 71 -5.24 10.45 6.47
CA PHE A 71 -4.49 9.73 5.43
C PHE A 71 -5.01 8.31 5.19
N HIS A 72 -5.53 7.63 6.23
CA HIS A 72 -6.17 6.34 6.03
C HIS A 72 -7.50 6.51 5.26
N MET A 73 -8.29 7.54 5.61
CA MET A 73 -9.52 7.86 4.86
C MET A 73 -9.24 8.19 3.38
N LEU A 74 -8.17 8.93 3.07
CA LEU A 74 -7.73 9.17 1.69
C LEU A 74 -7.33 7.86 1.00
N GLY A 75 -6.64 6.96 1.70
CA GLY A 75 -6.33 5.62 1.20
C GLY A 75 -7.59 4.81 0.86
N VAL A 76 -8.58 4.81 1.76
CA VAL A 76 -9.90 4.17 1.56
C VAL A 76 -10.61 4.76 0.33
N ALA A 77 -10.68 6.09 0.22
CA ALA A 77 -11.25 6.76 -0.94
C ALA A 77 -10.52 6.39 -2.24
N GLY A 78 -9.19 6.28 -2.20
CA GLY A 78 -8.38 5.85 -3.34
C GLY A 78 -8.67 4.43 -3.79
N VAL A 79 -8.76 3.46 -2.87
CA VAL A 79 -9.03 2.05 -3.24
C VAL A 79 -10.48 1.82 -3.65
N PHE A 80 -11.46 2.46 -2.98
CA PHE A 80 -12.87 2.36 -3.35
C PHE A 80 -13.18 3.13 -4.65
N GLY A 81 -12.60 4.32 -4.82
CA GLY A 81 -12.69 5.05 -6.08
C GLY A 81 -12.02 4.29 -7.22
N GLY A 82 -10.84 3.72 -6.98
CA GLY A 82 -10.13 2.89 -7.96
C GLY A 82 -10.93 1.66 -8.41
N SER A 83 -11.55 0.93 -7.47
CA SER A 83 -12.40 -0.22 -7.80
C SER A 83 -13.67 0.19 -8.55
N LEU A 84 -14.32 1.28 -8.12
CA LEU A 84 -15.48 1.85 -8.80
C LEU A 84 -15.15 2.23 -10.25
N PHE A 85 -14.09 3.01 -10.46
CA PHE A 85 -13.71 3.45 -11.80
C PHE A 85 -13.19 2.31 -12.67
N SER A 86 -12.53 1.31 -12.09
CA SER A 86 -12.15 0.10 -12.84
C SER A 86 -13.38 -0.67 -13.32
N ALA A 87 -14.41 -0.80 -12.48
CA ALA A 87 -15.66 -1.47 -12.87
C ALA A 87 -16.42 -0.65 -13.92
N MET A 88 -16.52 0.68 -13.74
CA MET A 88 -17.14 1.58 -14.70
C MET A 88 -16.44 1.52 -16.06
N HIS A 89 -15.10 1.58 -16.08
CA HIS A 89 -14.33 1.52 -17.32
C HIS A 89 -14.56 0.21 -18.08
N GLY A 90 -14.69 -0.92 -17.38
CA GLY A 90 -15.01 -2.21 -18.02
C GLY A 90 -16.46 -2.33 -18.52
N SER A 91 -17.36 -1.48 -18.04
CA SER A 91 -18.80 -1.49 -18.40
C SER A 91 -19.18 -0.56 -19.56
N LEU A 92 -18.32 0.39 -19.91
CA LEU A 92 -18.51 1.38 -21.00
C LEU A 92 -17.83 0.89 -22.28
#